data_AF-A0A9D1H2P4-F1
#
_entry.id   AF-A0A9D1H2P4-F1
#
_cell.length_a   1.000
_cell.length_b   1.000
_cell.length_c   1.000
_cell.angle_alpha   90.00
_cell.angle_beta   90.00
_cell.angle_gamma   90.00
#
_symmetry.space_group_name_H-M   'P 1'
#
loop_
_entity.id
_entity.type
_entity.pdbx_description
1 polymer ?
#
loop_
_entity_poly.entity_id
_entity_poly.type
_entity_poly.pdbx_seq_one_letter_code
_entity_poly.pdbx_strand_id
1 'polypeptide(L)'
;MKKLKKNGSLLPVSKFSMENAKLYVIAVIICFHILPMIFVFMGPTGQSVLLNMFMFMINPMLIFGISFFYGVRLGFEWKFPLIFGILSTASIVMYYNFSDMNYLLLSAILCAVVYTLFAYLFAIFGAFVKKLMGGD
;
A
#
# COMPACT_ATOMS: atom_id res chain seq x y z
N MET A 1 10.94 -35.16 29.36
CA MET A 1 11.35 -34.06 28.47
C MET A 1 10.12 -33.31 27.98
N LYS A 2 9.89 -32.07 28.44
CA LYS A 2 8.90 -31.18 27.81
C LYS A 2 9.38 -30.93 26.37
N LYS A 3 8.60 -31.38 25.36
CA LYS A 3 8.84 -31.00 23.96
C LYS A 3 8.87 -29.48 23.90
N LEU A 4 10.04 -28.90 23.66
CA LEU A 4 10.16 -27.50 23.29
C LEU A 4 9.32 -27.31 22.03
N LYS A 5 8.23 -26.53 22.15
CA LYS A 5 7.36 -26.16 21.05
C LYS A 5 8.28 -25.61 19.96
N LYS A 6 8.33 -26.27 18.80
CA LYS A 6 9.08 -25.81 17.63
C LYS A 6 8.71 -24.35 17.42
N ASN A 7 9.65 -23.43 17.64
CA ASN A 7 9.42 -22.00 17.45
C ASN A 7 8.83 -21.84 16.05
N GLY A 8 7.54 -21.49 15.96
CA GLY A 8 6.89 -21.19 14.68
C GLY A 8 7.65 -20.06 14.00
N SER A 9 7.52 -19.94 12.67
CA SER A 9 8.20 -18.87 11.92
C SER A 9 8.00 -17.51 12.60
N LEU A 10 9.06 -16.69 12.60
CA LEU A 10 9.05 -15.33 13.17
C LEU A 10 7.97 -14.45 12.53
N LEU A 11 7.59 -14.75 11.29
CA LEU A 11 6.56 -14.06 10.53
C LEU A 11 5.53 -15.08 10.02
N PRO A 12 4.23 -14.87 10.27
CA PRO A 12 3.14 -15.56 9.58
C PRO A 12 3.23 -15.26 8.08
N VAL A 13 3.54 -16.27 7.28
CA VAL A 13 3.59 -16.15 5.81
C VAL A 13 2.42 -16.91 5.23
N SER A 14 1.67 -16.27 4.34
CA SER A 14 0.57 -16.92 3.62
C SER A 14 0.92 -17.10 2.15
N LYS A 15 0.11 -17.91 1.45
CA LYS A 15 0.13 -17.97 -0.02
C LYS A 15 -0.83 -16.91 -0.55
N PHE A 16 -0.39 -16.15 -1.56
CA PHE A 16 -1.25 -15.15 -2.16
C PHE A 16 -2.50 -15.81 -2.76
N SER A 17 -3.67 -15.27 -2.41
CA SER A 17 -4.94 -15.57 -3.06
C SER A 17 -5.66 -14.25 -3.31
N MET A 18 -6.05 -14.02 -4.57
CA MET A 18 -6.80 -12.82 -4.94
C MET A 18 -8.16 -12.79 -4.23
N GLU A 19 -8.78 -13.94 -3.99
CA GLU A 19 -10.06 -14.04 -3.27
C GLU A 19 -9.95 -13.43 -1.86
N ASN A 20 -8.88 -13.79 -1.14
CA ASN A 20 -8.63 -13.29 0.21
C ASN A 20 -8.14 -11.82 0.20
N ALA A 21 -7.31 -11.46 -0.79
CA ALA A 21 -6.74 -10.12 -0.91
C ALA A 21 -7.72 -9.09 -1.50
N LYS A 22 -8.86 -9.53 -2.07
CA LYS A 22 -9.77 -8.73 -2.89
C LYS A 22 -10.15 -7.40 -2.23
N LEU A 23 -10.54 -7.43 -0.95
CA LEU A 23 -10.96 -6.23 -0.22
C LEU A 23 -9.84 -5.20 -0.11
N TYR A 24 -8.60 -5.64 0.08
CA TYR A 24 -7.44 -4.77 0.18
C TYR A 24 -7.06 -4.20 -1.19
N VAL A 25 -7.13 -5.01 -2.25
CA VAL A 25 -6.92 -4.53 -3.63
C VAL A 25 -7.99 -3.49 -4.01
N ILE A 26 -9.26 -3.73 -3.67
CA ILE A 26 -10.34 -2.75 -3.84
C ILE A 26 -10.04 -1.47 -3.06
N ALA A 27 -9.55 -1.58 -1.82
CA ALA A 27 -9.16 -0.42 -1.03
C ALA A 27 -8.04 0.39 -1.72
N VAL A 28 -7.02 -0.27 -2.29
CA VAL A 28 -6.00 0.41 -3.10
C VAL A 28 -6.64 1.16 -4.27
N ILE A 29 -7.54 0.50 -5.01
CA ILE A 29 -8.22 1.12 -6.17
C ILE A 29 -9.03 2.35 -5.73
N ILE A 30 -9.81 2.24 -4.66
CA ILE A 30 -10.61 3.36 -4.16
C ILE A 30 -9.70 4.51 -3.70
N CYS A 31 -8.70 4.21 -2.88
CA CYS A 31 -7.84 5.23 -2.27
C CYS A 31 -6.90 5.91 -3.27
N PHE A 32 -6.46 5.21 -4.31
CA PHE A 32 -5.49 5.74 -5.28
C PHE A 32 -6.10 6.11 -6.63
N HIS A 33 -7.31 5.68 -6.97
CA HIS A 33 -7.93 6.04 -8.25
C HIS A 33 -9.24 6.78 -8.12
N ILE A 34 -10.14 6.32 -7.25
CA ILE A 34 -11.44 6.97 -7.10
C ILE A 34 -11.30 8.26 -6.30
N LEU A 35 -10.61 8.20 -5.15
CA LEU A 35 -10.43 9.35 -4.29
C LEU A 35 -9.64 10.47 -4.98
N PRO A 36 -8.50 10.22 -5.67
CA PRO A 36 -7.79 11.28 -6.37
C PRO A 36 -8.61 11.91 -7.49
N MET A 37 -9.38 11.10 -8.22
CA MET A 37 -10.27 11.58 -9.28
C MET A 37 -11.29 12.63 -8.78
N ILE A 38 -11.81 12.47 -7.56
CA ILE A 38 -12.71 13.48 -6.96
C ILE A 38 -12.02 14.85 -6.89
N PHE A 39 -10.75 14.89 -6.49
CA PHE A 39 -9.98 16.14 -6.43
C PHE A 39 -9.60 16.67 -7.82
N VAL A 40 -9.39 15.80 -8.80
CA VAL A 40 -9.23 16.26 -10.20
C VAL A 40 -10.46 17.06 -10.65
N PHE A 41 -11.68 16.60 -10.32
CA PHE A 41 -12.92 17.32 -10.66
C PHE A 41 -13.11 18.64 -9.91
N MET A 42 -12.36 18.89 -8.83
CA MET A 42 -12.37 20.17 -8.11
C MET A 42 -11.44 21.22 -8.76
N GLY A 43 -10.85 20.93 -9.93
CA GLY A 43 -10.04 21.87 -10.69
C GLY A 43 -8.69 22.20 -10.03
N PRO A 44 -8.14 23.41 -10.25
CA PRO A 44 -6.78 23.77 -9.79
C PRO A 44 -6.57 23.62 -8.28
N THR A 45 -7.60 23.96 -7.48
CA THR A 45 -7.53 23.80 -6.01
C THR A 45 -7.40 22.34 -5.61
N GLY A 46 -8.19 21.45 -6.21
CA GLY A 46 -8.10 20.02 -5.93
C GLY A 46 -6.77 19.41 -6.38
N GLN A 47 -6.25 19.83 -7.54
CA GLN A 47 -4.91 19.43 -8.00
C GLN A 47 -3.80 19.85 -7.01
N SER A 48 -3.90 21.06 -6.45
CA SER A 48 -2.97 21.50 -5.39
C SER A 48 -3.07 20.63 -4.13
N VAL A 49 -4.28 20.24 -3.73
CA VAL A 49 -4.49 19.34 -2.58
C VAL A 49 -3.90 17.95 -2.86
N LEU A 50 -4.05 17.43 -4.07
CA LEU A 50 -3.43 16.15 -4.45
C LEU A 50 -1.91 16.21 -4.29
N LEU A 51 -1.27 17.19 -4.92
CA LEU A 51 0.18 17.29 -4.93
C LEU A 51 0.75 17.54 -3.52
N ASN A 52 0.20 18.51 -2.80
CA ASN A 52 0.79 18.97 -1.54
C ASN A 52 0.38 18.13 -0.33
N MET A 53 -0.85 17.60 -0.31
CA MET A 53 -1.38 16.86 0.84
C MET A 53 -1.40 15.36 0.59
N PHE A 54 -1.95 14.92 -0.56
CA PHE A 54 -2.08 13.49 -0.80
C PHE A 54 -0.73 12.82 -1.01
N MET A 55 0.09 13.33 -1.92
CA MET A 55 1.33 12.64 -2.29
C MET A 55 2.25 12.41 -1.09
N PHE A 56 2.37 13.42 -0.21
CA PHE A 56 3.36 13.45 0.87
C PHE A 56 2.81 13.03 2.25
N MET A 57 1.51 13.19 2.51
CA MET A 57 0.92 12.88 3.82
C MET A 57 -0.10 11.75 3.74
N ILE A 58 -1.14 11.92 2.93
CA ILE A 58 -2.27 10.98 2.95
C ILE A 58 -1.91 9.64 2.30
N ASN A 59 -1.19 9.63 1.18
CA ASN A 59 -0.79 8.38 0.52
C ASN A 59 0.04 7.48 1.45
N PRO A 60 1.10 7.96 2.13
CA PRO A 60 1.79 7.18 3.16
C PRO A 60 0.86 6.59 4.23
N MET A 61 -0.12 7.36 4.72
CA MET A 61 -1.07 6.89 5.72
C MET A 61 -2.02 5.83 5.17
N LEU A 62 -2.49 5.96 3.93
CA LEU A 62 -3.32 4.97 3.26
C LEU A 62 -2.53 3.67 3.00
N ILE A 63 -1.28 3.78 2.57
CA ILE A 63 -0.37 2.63 2.38
C ILE A 63 -0.20 1.88 3.71
N PHE A 64 0.04 2.63 4.79
CA PHE A 64 0.10 2.08 6.13
C PHE A 64 -1.18 1.34 6.47
N GLY A 65 -2.34 2.00 6.44
CA GLY A 65 -3.61 1.38 6.83
C GLY A 65 -3.90 0.10 6.05
N ILE A 66 -3.89 0.19 4.72
CA ILE A 66 -4.24 -0.95 3.87
C ILE A 66 -3.25 -2.11 4.06
N SER A 67 -1.95 -1.85 4.03
CA SER A 67 -0.92 -2.90 4.07
C SER A 67 -0.76 -3.49 5.47
N PHE A 68 -0.87 -2.66 6.51
CA PHE A 68 -0.88 -3.12 7.89
C PHE A 68 -2.07 -4.05 8.15
N PHE A 69 -3.29 -3.63 7.82
CA PHE A 69 -4.48 -4.47 8.03
C PHE A 69 -4.50 -5.71 7.13
N TYR A 70 -3.89 -5.65 5.95
CA TYR A 70 -3.63 -6.83 5.12
C TYR A 70 -2.75 -7.83 5.88
N GLY A 71 -1.59 -7.37 6.37
CA GLY A 71 -0.64 -8.20 7.12
C GLY A 71 -1.24 -8.79 8.40
N VAL A 72 -1.98 -8.00 9.17
CA VAL A 72 -2.64 -8.45 10.41
C VAL A 72 -3.63 -9.57 10.12
N ARG A 73 -4.41 -9.47 9.04
CA ARG A 73 -5.46 -10.46 8.75
C ARG A 73 -4.91 -11.70 8.05
N LEU A 74 -4.08 -11.50 7.04
CA LEU A 74 -3.71 -12.56 6.10
C LEU A 74 -2.28 -13.07 6.29
N GLY A 75 -1.48 -12.43 7.15
CA GLY A 75 -0.04 -12.65 7.20
C GLY A 75 0.68 -11.96 6.05
N PHE A 76 2.00 -12.14 5.98
CA PHE A 76 2.83 -11.51 4.98
C PHE A 76 2.87 -12.34 3.69
N GLU A 77 2.75 -11.66 2.55
CA GLU A 77 3.02 -12.22 1.23
C GLU A 77 3.53 -11.11 0.28
N TRP A 78 4.62 -11.38 -0.46
CA TRP A 78 5.39 -10.38 -1.20
C TRP A 78 4.73 -9.85 -2.49
N LYS A 79 3.81 -10.62 -3.10
CA LYS A 79 3.05 -10.20 -4.28
C LYS A 79 2.07 -9.09 -3.96
N PHE A 80 1.53 -9.04 -2.74
CA PHE A 80 0.60 -7.97 -2.37
C PHE A 80 1.27 -6.58 -2.43
N PRO A 81 2.43 -6.34 -1.80
CA PRO A 81 3.18 -5.09 -1.96
C PRO A 81 3.50 -4.73 -3.42
N LEU A 82 3.79 -5.71 -4.28
CA LEU A 82 4.03 -5.45 -5.70
C LEU A 82 2.76 -5.01 -6.44
N ILE A 83 1.64 -5.70 -6.23
CA ILE A 83 0.34 -5.32 -6.80
C ILE A 83 -0.04 -3.92 -6.29
N PHE A 84 0.14 -3.67 -5.00
CA PHE A 84 -0.06 -2.35 -4.40
C PHE A 84 0.76 -1.29 -5.13
N GLY A 85 2.07 -1.51 -5.26
CA GLY A 85 2.99 -0.60 -5.91
C GLY A 85 2.59 -0.26 -7.34
N ILE A 86 2.26 -1.27 -8.14
CA ILE A 86 1.84 -1.09 -9.54
C ILE A 86 0.56 -0.25 -9.62
N LEU A 87 -0.48 -0.60 -8.85
CA LEU A 87 -1.77 0.10 -8.86
C LEU A 87 -1.60 1.55 -8.38
N SER A 88 -0.97 1.75 -7.23
CA SER A 88 -0.77 3.08 -6.65
C SER A 88 0.10 3.99 -7.53
N THR A 89 1.13 3.45 -8.20
CA THR A 89 1.98 4.25 -9.11
C THR A 89 1.22 4.74 -10.33
N ALA A 90 0.35 3.90 -10.89
CA ALA A 90 -0.46 4.29 -12.04
C ALA A 90 -1.30 5.54 -11.74
N SER A 91 -1.71 5.76 -10.49
CA SER A 91 -2.42 6.96 -10.08
C SER A 91 -1.61 8.25 -10.22
N ILE A 92 -0.29 8.20 -10.02
CA ILE A 92 0.60 9.36 -10.14
C ILE A 92 0.57 9.87 -11.58
N VAL A 93 0.69 8.95 -12.54
CA VAL A 93 0.67 9.28 -13.97
C VAL A 93 -0.69 9.78 -14.44
N MET A 94 -1.78 9.27 -13.85
CA MET A 94 -3.14 9.58 -14.30
C MET A 94 -3.73 10.86 -13.72
N TYR A 95 -3.41 11.20 -12.46
CA TYR A 95 -4.16 12.24 -11.74
C TYR A 95 -3.31 13.40 -11.23
N TYR A 96 -2.00 13.21 -11.05
CA TYR A 96 -1.13 14.24 -10.50
C TYR A 96 -0.54 15.08 -11.63
N ASN A 97 -0.92 16.35 -11.68
CA ASN A 97 -0.42 17.28 -12.69
C ASN A 97 0.91 17.90 -12.26
N PHE A 98 1.97 17.58 -13.00
CA PHE A 98 3.26 18.24 -12.91
C PHE A 98 3.45 19.17 -14.11
N SER A 99 4.09 20.31 -13.89
CA SER A 99 4.36 21.30 -14.95
C SER A 99 5.43 20.84 -15.95
N ASP A 100 6.25 19.86 -15.57
CA ASP A 100 7.32 19.29 -16.40
C ASP A 100 7.17 17.76 -16.47
N MET A 101 7.29 17.20 -17.67
CA MET A 101 7.27 15.76 -17.93
C MET A 101 8.40 15.03 -17.17
N ASN A 102 9.57 15.65 -17.03
CA ASN A 102 10.68 15.06 -16.29
C ASN A 102 10.35 14.92 -14.80
N TYR A 103 9.67 15.91 -14.21
CA TYR A 103 9.21 15.82 -12.83
C TYR A 103 8.13 14.75 -12.67
N LEU A 104 7.19 14.65 -13.61
CA LEU A 104 6.20 13.56 -13.60
C LEU A 104 6.88 12.18 -13.60
N LEU A 105 7.81 11.95 -14.52
CA LEU A 105 8.48 10.66 -14.65
C LEU A 105 9.32 10.32 -13.41
N LEU A 106 10.09 11.28 -12.92
CA LEU A 106 10.89 11.11 -11.70
C LEU A 106 10.00 10.82 -10.49
N SER A 107 8.91 11.58 -10.32
CA SER A 107 7.95 11.37 -9.23
C SER A 107 7.25 10.02 -9.33
N ALA A 108 6.87 9.57 -10.54
CA ALA A 108 6.27 8.25 -10.73
C ALA A 108 7.24 7.13 -10.35
N ILE A 109 8.51 7.20 -10.78
CA ILE A 109 9.54 6.21 -10.43
C ILE A 109 9.79 6.20 -8.91
N LEU A 110 9.94 7.38 -8.31
CA LEU A 110 10.15 7.50 -6.86
C LEU A 110 8.96 6.95 -6.08
N CYS A 111 7.74 7.30 -6.46
CA CYS A 111 6.53 6.77 -5.83
C CYS A 111 6.41 5.27 -6.02
N ALA A 112 6.77 4.71 -7.17
CA ALA A 112 6.77 3.26 -7.38
C ALA A 112 7.66 2.53 -6.37
N VAL A 113 8.89 3.02 -6.19
CA VAL A 113 9.83 2.45 -5.23
C VAL A 113 9.33 2.66 -3.80
N VAL A 114 9.01 3.90 -3.42
CA VAL A 114 8.62 4.25 -2.06
C VAL A 114 7.32 3.56 -1.64
N TYR A 115 6.28 3.57 -2.48
CA TYR A 115 4.99 3.00 -2.15
C TYR A 115 5.06 1.47 -2.04
N THR A 116 5.82 0.83 -2.92
CA THR A 116 6.07 -0.63 -2.83
C THR A 116 6.84 -0.96 -1.55
N LEU A 117 7.89 -0.21 -1.22
CA LEU A 117 8.67 -0.43 0.00
C LEU A 117 7.84 -0.20 1.26
N PHE A 118 7.03 0.86 1.30
CA PHE A 118 6.14 1.12 2.43
C PHE A 118 5.08 0.02 2.56
N ALA A 119 4.45 -0.38 1.47
CA ALA A 119 3.48 -1.48 1.48
C ALA A 119 4.12 -2.78 2.00
N TYR A 120 5.35 -3.06 1.57
CA TYR A 120 6.13 -4.21 2.03
C TYR A 120 6.41 -4.15 3.54
N LEU A 121 6.98 -3.04 4.02
CA LEU A 121 7.34 -2.87 5.43
C LEU A 121 6.11 -2.92 6.35
N PHE A 122 5.01 -2.27 5.95
CA PHE A 122 3.80 -2.26 6.75
C PHE A 122 3.05 -3.59 6.72
N ALA A 123 3.11 -4.35 5.61
CA ALA A 123 2.60 -5.71 5.57
C ALA A 123 3.41 -6.65 6.50
N ILE A 124 4.74 -6.52 6.54
CA ILE A 124 5.58 -7.24 7.50
C ILE A 124 5.18 -6.85 8.93
N PHE A 125 5.06 -5.57 9.21
CA PHE A 125 4.69 -5.10 10.55
C PHE A 125 3.32 -5.61 10.97
N GLY A 126 2.33 -5.59 10.08
CA GLY A 126 1.01 -6.17 10.32
C GLY A 126 1.07 -7.68 10.60
N ALA A 127 1.84 -8.43 9.81
CA ALA A 127 2.02 -9.87 10.03
C ALA A 127 2.74 -10.18 11.35
N PHE A 128 3.69 -9.34 11.76
CA PHE A 128 4.31 -9.44 13.08
C PHE A 128 3.28 -9.23 14.19
N VAL A 129 2.40 -8.22 14.08
CA VAL A 129 1.30 -8.01 15.02
C VAL A 129 0.35 -9.21 15.06
N LYS A 130 0.00 -9.79 13.90
CA LYS A 130 -0.78 -11.03 13.83
C LYS A 130 -0.16 -12.13 14.69
N LYS A 131 1.17 -12.29 14.64
CA LYS A 131 1.88 -13.29 15.45
C LYS A 131 1.76 -13.03 16.94
N LEU A 132 1.90 -11.76 17.36
CA LEU A 132 1.74 -11.35 18.76
C LEU A 132 0.32 -11.61 19.27
N MET A 133 -0.68 -11.54 18.40
CA MET A 133 -2.07 -11.89 18.68
C MET A 133 -2.35 -13.40 18.69
N GLY A 134 -1.32 -14.24 18.52
CA GLY A 134 -1.45 -15.70 18.48
C GLY A 134 -1.93 -16.27 17.14
N GLY A 135 -1.95 -15.46 16.08
CA GLY A 135 -2.25 -15.92 14.73
C GLY A 135 -1.09 -16.69 14.11
N ASP A 136 -1.42 -17.70 13.31
CA ASP A 136 -0.48 -18.48 12.48
C ASP A 136 -0.42 -17.98 11.03
#